data_AF-A0A562Y9D0-F1
#
_entry.id   AF-A0A562Y9D0-F1
#
_cell.length_a   1.000
_cell.length_b   1.000
_cell.length_c   1.000
_cell.angle_alpha   90.00
_cell.angle_beta   90.00
_cell.angle_gamma   90.00
#
_symmetry.space_group_name_H-M   'P 1'
#
loop_
_entity.id
_entity.type
_entity.pdbx_description
1 polymer ?
#
loop_
_entity_poly.entity_id
_entity_poly.type
_entity_poly.pdbx_seq_one_letter_code
_entity_poly.pdbx_strand_id
1 'polypeptide(L)'
;MNFFRKIFGQNKQKKKSENPIPRPKNWNKTISDLMQEMKEGKRHEVGQPEIDWAREYERDLIPENYRYPKEGDLYESKFDQEIEFLTAWSAPFTGGGNGTLLKGEQIWINSGPLEEKPIGSYALPVKYTELEKRMVSESDRNKPNYGNFYFHFDTKTLNENFNLIKTGFKKEPWK
;
A
#
# COMPACT_ATOMS: atom_id res chain seq x y z
N MET A 1 -16.02 -14.70 2.53
CA MET A 1 -15.64 -14.25 3.90
C MET A 1 -14.33 -13.48 3.80
N ASN A 2 -14.32 -12.19 4.14
CA ASN A 2 -13.17 -11.28 3.98
C ASN A 2 -12.02 -11.66 4.93
N PHE A 3 -11.06 -12.46 4.44
CA PHE A 3 -9.85 -12.82 5.19
C PHE A 3 -9.03 -11.58 5.60
N PHE A 4 -9.02 -10.53 4.78
CA PHE A 4 -8.40 -9.23 5.09
C PHE A 4 -9.07 -8.49 6.27
N ARG A 5 -10.38 -8.66 6.49
CA ARG A 5 -11.04 -8.10 7.71
C ARG A 5 -10.59 -8.81 8.98
N LYS A 6 -10.10 -10.06 8.91
CA LYS A 6 -9.71 -10.83 10.08
C LYS A 6 -8.24 -10.60 10.48
N ILE A 7 -7.39 -10.25 9.52
CA ILE A 7 -6.00 -9.83 9.80
C ILE A 7 -5.95 -8.33 10.15
N PHE A 8 -6.82 -7.50 9.59
CA PHE A 8 -6.77 -6.03 9.73
C PHE A 8 -8.02 -5.37 10.33
N GLY A 9 -8.94 -6.13 10.95
CA GLY A 9 -10.19 -5.57 11.47
C GLY A 9 -10.45 -5.91 12.94
N GLN A 10 -10.14 -4.97 13.84
CA GLN A 10 -11.15 -4.27 14.64
C GLN A 10 -10.50 -3.15 15.47
N ASN A 11 -11.08 -1.94 15.33
CA ASN A 11 -11.19 -0.89 16.35
C ASN A 11 -10.03 -0.69 17.31
N LYS A 12 -9.10 0.20 16.93
CA LYS A 12 -8.78 1.33 17.80
C LYS A 12 -8.90 2.58 16.96
N GLN A 13 -9.97 3.36 17.18
CA GLN A 13 -9.83 4.81 17.03
C GLN A 13 -8.57 5.16 17.81
N LYS A 14 -7.47 5.47 17.11
CA LYS A 14 -6.28 6.02 17.73
C LYS A 14 -6.79 7.21 18.52
N LYS A 15 -6.75 7.13 19.86
CA LYS A 15 -6.95 8.29 20.73
C LYS A 15 -5.92 9.30 20.24
N LYS A 16 -6.38 10.29 19.47
CA LYS A 16 -5.59 11.46 19.11
C LYS A 16 -5.13 12.02 20.45
N SER A 17 -3.83 12.00 20.70
CA SER A 17 -3.30 12.57 21.94
C SER A 17 -3.83 14.00 22.06
N GLU A 18 -4.39 14.35 23.21
CA GLU A 18 -5.07 15.63 23.42
C GLU A 18 -4.16 16.85 23.17
N ASN A 19 -2.84 16.63 23.05
CA ASN A 19 -1.88 17.59 22.51
C ASN A 19 -0.93 16.87 21.53
N PRO A 20 -1.11 16.98 20.19
CA PRO A 20 -0.14 16.45 19.25
C PRO A 20 1.15 17.29 19.32
N ILE A 21 2.29 16.62 19.40
CA ILE A 21 3.59 17.31 19.34
C ILE A 21 3.71 17.90 17.92
N PRO A 22 3.89 19.23 17.76
CA PRO A 22 3.93 19.84 16.45
C PRO A 22 5.17 19.39 15.67
N ARG A 23 5.02 19.22 14.35
CA ARG A 23 6.13 18.93 13.44
C ARG A 23 7.18 20.03 13.53
N PRO A 24 8.48 19.72 13.70
CA PRO A 24 9.56 20.70 13.63
C PRO A 24 9.51 21.49 12.31
N LYS A 25 9.75 22.81 12.35
CA LYS A 25 9.65 23.69 11.17
C LYS A 25 10.59 23.28 10.02
N ASN A 26 11.71 22.64 10.34
CA ASN A 26 12.72 22.18 9.39
C ASN A 26 12.59 20.68 9.05
N TRP A 27 11.47 20.04 9.37
CA TRP A 27 11.25 18.63 9.05
C TRP A 27 11.16 18.42 7.55
N ASN A 28 11.95 17.47 7.03
CA ASN A 28 12.02 17.14 5.61
C ASN A 28 12.19 15.64 5.35
N LYS A 29 11.85 14.78 6.32
CA LYS A 29 12.03 13.33 6.24
C LYS A 29 10.73 12.63 5.89
N THR A 30 10.80 11.74 4.91
CA THR A 30 9.78 10.75 4.57
C THR A 30 9.87 9.55 5.51
N ILE A 31 8.86 8.68 5.51
CA ILE A 31 8.89 7.40 6.22
C ILE A 31 10.06 6.56 5.68
N SER A 32 10.29 6.58 4.38
CA SER A 32 11.41 5.88 3.74
C SER A 32 12.76 6.34 4.29
N ASP A 33 12.95 7.65 4.45
CA ASP A 33 14.17 8.20 5.05
C ASP A 33 14.36 7.71 6.49
N LEU A 34 13.28 7.68 7.29
CA LEU A 34 13.33 7.19 8.67
C LEU A 34 13.68 5.70 8.74
N MET A 35 13.11 4.88 7.85
CA MET A 35 13.42 3.45 7.77
C MET A 35 14.85 3.21 7.28
N GLN A 36 15.33 4.02 6.34
CA GLN A 36 16.72 3.97 5.86
C GLN A 36 17.70 4.32 6.98
N GLU A 37 17.42 5.36 7.77
CA GLU A 37 18.26 5.71 8.94
C GLU A 37 18.34 4.58 9.98
N MET A 38 17.23 3.87 10.21
CA MET A 38 17.24 2.67 11.06
C MET A 38 18.09 1.55 10.46
N LYS A 39 17.93 1.28 9.15
CA LYS A 39 18.67 0.24 8.43
C LYS A 39 20.18 0.52 8.43
N GLU A 40 20.57 1.78 8.32
CA GLU A 40 21.96 2.23 8.36
C GLU A 40 22.52 2.33 9.79
N GLY A 41 21.71 2.02 10.82
CA GLY A 41 22.12 2.09 12.22
C GLY A 41 22.32 3.51 12.74
N LYS A 42 21.90 4.53 11.98
CA LYS A 42 21.94 5.94 12.43
C LYS A 42 20.98 6.19 13.58
N ARG A 43 19.91 5.38 13.68
CA ARG A 43 18.87 5.46 14.72
C ARG A 43 18.46 4.07 15.16
N HIS A 44 18.16 3.95 16.45
CA HIS A 44 17.73 2.69 17.07
C HIS A 44 16.21 2.51 17.02
N GLU A 45 15.47 3.62 17.09
CA GLU A 45 14.01 3.64 17.06
C GLU A 45 13.50 4.89 16.34
N VAL A 46 12.29 4.77 15.81
CA VAL A 46 11.52 5.86 15.22
C VAL A 46 10.19 5.94 15.98
N GLY A 47 9.95 7.08 16.62
CA GLY A 47 8.77 7.28 17.44
C GLY A 47 7.50 7.54 16.61
N GLN A 48 6.34 7.32 17.22
CA GLN A 48 5.05 7.64 16.59
C GLN A 48 4.93 9.11 16.12
N PRO A 49 5.40 10.13 16.86
CA PRO A 49 5.37 11.51 16.37
C PRO A 49 6.12 11.71 15.07
N GLU A 50 7.28 11.07 14.91
CA GLU A 50 8.11 11.18 13.71
C GLU A 50 7.46 10.53 12.50
N ILE A 51 6.82 9.37 12.70
CA ILE A 51 6.01 8.74 11.67
C ILE A 51 4.86 9.66 11.25
N ASP A 52 4.20 10.31 12.19
CA ASP A 52 3.09 11.22 11.88
C ASP A 52 3.58 12.48 11.15
N TRP A 53 4.71 13.05 11.56
CA TRP A 53 5.36 14.18 10.87
C TRP A 53 5.80 13.81 9.45
N ALA A 54 6.35 12.61 9.27
CA ALA A 54 6.73 12.10 7.96
C ALA A 54 5.50 11.89 7.06
N ARG A 55 4.40 11.33 7.59
CA ARG A 55 3.13 11.21 6.84
C ARG A 55 2.57 12.56 6.44
N GLU A 56 2.58 13.54 7.34
CA GLU A 56 2.16 14.91 7.04
C GLU A 56 3.05 15.53 5.96
N TYR A 57 4.37 15.36 6.07
CA TYR A 57 5.32 15.87 5.09
C TYR A 57 5.12 15.24 3.71
N GLU A 58 5.02 13.91 3.62
CA GLU A 58 4.73 13.24 2.35
C GLU A 58 3.40 13.68 1.73
N ARG A 59 2.38 13.91 2.57
CA ARG A 59 1.09 14.42 2.11
C ARG A 59 1.20 15.83 1.55
N ASP A 60 2.00 16.70 2.17
CA ASP A 60 2.28 18.07 1.67
C ASP A 60 3.01 18.04 0.31
N LEU A 61 3.75 16.96 0.02
CA LEU A 61 4.42 16.79 -1.27
C LEU A 61 3.46 16.33 -2.38
N ILE A 62 2.23 15.90 -2.08
CA ILE A 62 1.24 15.47 -3.08
C ILE A 62 0.63 16.72 -3.75
N PRO A 63 0.68 16.86 -5.08
CA PRO A 63 0.06 18.00 -5.77
C PRO A 63 -1.44 18.10 -5.48
N GLU A 64 -1.95 19.33 -5.32
CA GLU A 64 -3.36 19.57 -4.94
C GLU A 64 -4.37 19.01 -5.94
N ASN A 65 -3.97 18.89 -7.21
CA ASN A 65 -4.81 18.35 -8.28
C ASN A 65 -4.82 16.80 -8.32
N TYR A 66 -4.04 16.12 -7.47
CA TYR A 66 -4.02 14.67 -7.44
C TYR A 66 -5.24 14.13 -6.72
N ARG A 67 -5.78 13.04 -7.25
CA ARG A 67 -6.92 12.36 -6.65
C ARG A 67 -6.42 11.32 -5.65
N TYR A 68 -6.92 11.40 -4.42
CA TYR A 68 -6.68 10.36 -3.42
C TYR A 68 -7.48 9.08 -3.71
N PRO A 69 -6.85 7.89 -3.68
CA PRO A 69 -7.50 6.61 -3.94
C PRO A 69 -8.62 6.30 -2.92
N LYS A 70 -9.64 5.56 -3.37
CA LYS A 70 -10.80 5.12 -2.59
C LYS A 70 -11.08 3.65 -2.88
N GLU A 71 -11.78 2.99 -1.94
CA GLU A 71 -12.25 1.62 -2.16
C GLU A 71 -13.04 1.48 -3.46
N GLY A 72 -12.72 0.46 -4.23
CA GLY A 72 -13.37 0.20 -5.52
C GLY A 72 -12.89 1.08 -6.67
N ASP A 73 -11.85 1.89 -6.49
CA ASP A 73 -11.18 2.49 -7.65
C ASP A 73 -10.43 1.41 -8.43
N LEU A 74 -10.68 1.36 -9.73
CA LEU A 74 -10.06 0.48 -10.71
C LEU A 74 -9.08 1.28 -11.56
N TYR A 75 -7.83 0.88 -11.53
CA TYR A 75 -6.73 1.51 -12.24
C TYR A 75 -6.15 0.57 -13.29
N GLU A 76 -5.67 1.15 -14.39
CA GLU A 76 -4.98 0.44 -15.46
C GLU A 76 -3.57 1.02 -15.66
N SER A 77 -2.58 0.16 -15.78
CA SER A 77 -1.18 0.56 -15.98
C SER A 77 -0.98 1.24 -17.34
N LYS A 78 -0.38 2.45 -17.36
CA LYS A 78 -0.13 3.21 -18.60
C LYS A 78 0.99 2.61 -19.46
N PHE A 79 1.95 1.94 -18.83
CA PHE A 79 3.14 1.35 -19.44
C PHE A 79 3.63 0.15 -18.62
N ASP A 80 4.60 -0.59 -19.14
CA ASP A 80 5.25 -1.67 -18.39
C ASP A 80 6.09 -1.06 -17.28
N GLN A 81 5.83 -1.44 -16.03
CA GLN A 81 6.53 -0.89 -14.86
C GLN A 81 6.91 -1.99 -13.88
N GLU A 82 8.12 -1.89 -13.34
CA GLU A 82 8.55 -2.69 -12.20
C GLU A 82 7.85 -2.16 -10.94
N ILE A 83 7.27 -3.07 -10.17
CA ILE A 83 6.54 -2.78 -8.95
C ILE A 83 6.95 -3.75 -7.84
N GLU A 84 6.94 -3.24 -6.62
CA GLU A 84 7.04 -4.09 -5.44
C GLU A 84 5.68 -4.72 -5.13
N PHE A 85 5.69 -6.01 -4.80
CA PHE A 85 4.53 -6.72 -4.29
C PHE A 85 4.83 -7.32 -2.92
N LEU A 86 3.77 -7.51 -2.14
CA LEU A 86 3.81 -8.10 -0.82
C LEU A 86 3.12 -9.46 -0.86
N THR A 87 3.65 -10.42 -0.10
CA THR A 87 3.03 -11.73 0.09
C THR A 87 2.55 -11.85 1.53
N ALA A 88 1.28 -12.23 1.68
CA ALA A 88 0.68 -12.54 2.97
C ALA A 88 0.89 -14.02 3.28
N TRP A 89 1.46 -14.29 4.46
CA TRP A 89 1.62 -15.62 5.00
C TRP A 89 0.84 -15.76 6.30
N SER A 90 0.55 -16.99 6.72
CA SER A 90 0.20 -17.25 8.11
C SER A 90 1.35 -16.76 8.99
N ALA A 91 1.04 -15.83 9.90
CA ALA A 91 1.99 -15.13 10.78
C ALA A 91 3.09 -16.06 11.35
N PRO A 92 4.34 -15.59 11.53
CA PRO A 92 4.74 -14.19 11.77
C PRO A 92 5.35 -13.44 10.57
N PHE A 93 5.25 -13.97 9.35
CA PHE A 93 6.02 -13.44 8.21
C PHE A 93 5.12 -12.74 7.17
N THR A 94 5.58 -11.58 6.68
CA THR A 94 5.13 -11.01 5.40
C THR A 94 6.35 -10.94 4.51
N GLY A 95 6.27 -11.53 3.32
CA GLY A 95 7.33 -11.47 2.32
C GLY A 95 7.02 -10.42 1.27
N GLY A 96 7.84 -10.38 0.23
CA GLY A 96 7.62 -9.53 -0.92
C GLY A 96 8.63 -9.81 -2.02
N GLY A 97 8.52 -9.08 -3.10
CA GLY A 97 9.43 -9.15 -4.23
C GLY A 97 9.11 -8.07 -5.25
N ASN A 98 9.87 -8.07 -6.34
CA ASN A 98 9.61 -7.19 -7.48
C ASN A 98 9.05 -8.00 -8.63
N GLY A 99 8.14 -7.39 -9.39
CA GLY A 99 7.59 -7.96 -10.60
C GLY A 99 7.19 -6.87 -11.57
N THR A 100 6.94 -7.25 -12.82
CA THR A 100 6.48 -6.29 -13.84
C THR A 100 4.95 -6.31 -13.94
N LEU A 101 4.35 -5.14 -13.74
CA LEU A 101 2.98 -4.88 -14.15
C LEU A 101 3.01 -4.38 -15.59
N LEU A 102 2.42 -5.14 -16.50
CA LEU A 102 2.42 -4.81 -17.92
C LEU A 102 1.40 -3.71 -18.20
N LYS A 103 1.63 -2.95 -19.27
CA LYS A 103 0.68 -1.99 -19.82
C LYS A 103 -0.68 -2.63 -20.03
N GLY A 104 -1.74 -1.95 -19.61
CA GLY A 104 -3.11 -2.44 -19.71
C GLY A 104 -3.52 -3.43 -18.61
N GLU A 105 -2.60 -3.86 -17.74
CA GLU A 105 -2.99 -4.64 -16.57
C GLU A 105 -3.68 -3.77 -15.52
N GLN A 106 -4.66 -4.37 -14.85
CA GLN A 106 -5.58 -3.66 -13.99
C GLN A 106 -5.44 -4.09 -12.53
N ILE A 107 -5.48 -3.11 -11.65
CA ILE A 107 -5.49 -3.26 -10.19
C ILE A 107 -6.71 -2.52 -9.64
N TRP A 108 -7.18 -2.92 -8.47
CA TRP A 108 -8.25 -2.21 -7.78
C TRP A 108 -7.98 -2.07 -6.29
N ILE A 109 -8.40 -0.94 -5.72
CA ILE A 109 -8.25 -0.65 -4.30
C ILE A 109 -9.28 -1.47 -3.53
N ASN A 110 -8.81 -2.49 -2.81
CA ASN A 110 -9.68 -3.52 -2.23
C ASN A 110 -10.20 -3.20 -0.83
N SER A 111 -9.67 -2.17 -0.20
CA SER A 111 -10.08 -1.73 1.12
C SER A 111 -10.07 -0.21 1.20
N GLY A 112 -11.08 0.35 1.85
CA GLY A 112 -11.14 1.78 2.11
C GLY A 112 -9.92 2.27 2.89
N PRO A 113 -9.29 3.38 2.46
CA PRO A 113 -8.19 3.96 3.21
C PRO A 113 -8.67 4.37 4.61
N LEU A 114 -7.78 4.27 5.60
CA LEU A 114 -8.07 4.67 6.97
C LEU A 114 -8.18 6.19 7.14
N GLU A 115 -7.58 6.94 6.21
CA GLU A 115 -7.51 8.39 6.20
C GLU A 115 -8.26 8.93 4.98
N GLU A 116 -8.77 10.16 5.06
CA GLU A 116 -9.43 10.83 3.93
C GLU A 116 -8.44 11.15 2.80
N LYS A 117 -7.19 11.45 3.17
CA LYS A 117 -6.08 11.79 2.26
C LYS A 117 -4.94 10.77 2.41
N PRO A 118 -5.14 9.51 1.99
CA PRO A 118 -4.11 8.48 2.05
C PRO A 118 -2.89 8.87 1.22
N ILE A 119 -1.70 8.70 1.78
CA ILE A 119 -0.44 8.86 1.03
C ILE A 119 -0.13 7.61 0.18
N GLY A 120 -0.72 6.46 0.53
CA GLY A 120 -0.66 5.21 -0.23
C GLY A 120 -1.86 4.31 0.03
N SER A 121 -2.03 3.28 -0.77
CA SER A 121 -3.15 2.33 -0.67
C SER A 121 -2.78 0.94 -1.14
N TYR A 122 -3.43 -0.06 -0.54
CA TYR A 122 -3.30 -1.45 -0.95
C TYR A 122 -4.23 -1.76 -2.12
N ALA A 123 -3.71 -2.50 -3.09
CA ALA A 123 -4.44 -2.88 -4.29
C ALA A 123 -4.31 -4.38 -4.58
N LEU A 124 -5.33 -4.92 -5.24
CA LEU A 124 -5.32 -6.29 -5.75
C LEU A 124 -5.38 -6.31 -7.27
N PRO A 125 -4.74 -7.28 -7.93
CA PRO A 125 -4.89 -7.47 -9.37
C PRO A 125 -6.31 -7.91 -9.76
N VAL A 126 -6.80 -7.41 -10.89
CA VAL A 126 -8.03 -7.90 -11.52
C VAL A 126 -7.82 -9.31 -12.06
N LYS A 127 -6.66 -9.60 -12.68
CA LYS A 127 -6.31 -10.94 -13.14
C LYS A 127 -5.37 -11.66 -12.15
N TYR A 128 -5.85 -11.84 -10.93
CA TYR A 128 -5.02 -12.32 -9.81
C TYR A 128 -4.24 -13.60 -10.11
N THR A 129 -4.91 -14.67 -10.55
CA THR A 129 -4.23 -15.96 -10.77
C THR A 129 -3.13 -15.87 -11.84
N GLU A 130 -3.32 -15.04 -12.87
CA GLU A 130 -2.32 -14.82 -13.92
C GLU A 130 -1.10 -14.06 -13.37
N LEU A 131 -1.34 -12.94 -12.67
CA LEU A 131 -0.27 -12.12 -12.11
C LEU A 131 0.46 -12.84 -10.97
N GLU A 132 -0.27 -13.57 -10.12
CA GLU A 132 0.31 -14.37 -9.04
C GLU A 132 1.27 -15.43 -9.59
N LYS A 133 0.84 -16.14 -10.65
CA LYS A 133 1.69 -17.14 -11.32
C LYS A 133 2.97 -16.54 -11.89
N ARG A 134 2.92 -15.31 -12.37
CA ARG A 134 4.06 -14.61 -12.98
C ARG A 134 4.99 -13.99 -11.93
N MET A 135 4.44 -13.44 -10.85
CA MET A 135 5.20 -12.64 -9.87
C MET A 135 5.68 -13.46 -8.68
N VAL A 136 4.89 -14.43 -8.22
CA VAL A 136 5.22 -15.22 -7.03
C VAL A 136 5.74 -16.59 -7.46
N SER A 137 6.90 -16.96 -6.91
CA SER A 137 7.55 -18.24 -7.20
C SER A 137 6.60 -19.41 -6.93
N GLU A 138 6.69 -20.47 -7.73
CA GLU A 138 5.88 -21.67 -7.51
C GLU A 138 6.16 -22.31 -6.14
N SER A 139 7.41 -22.28 -5.70
CA SER A 139 7.81 -22.80 -4.38
C SER A 139 7.15 -22.03 -3.23
N ASP A 140 6.93 -20.72 -3.37
CA ASP A 140 6.19 -19.95 -2.38
C ASP A 140 4.68 -20.20 -2.45
N ARG A 141 4.10 -20.21 -3.65
CA ARG A 141 2.65 -20.41 -3.85
C ARG A 141 2.16 -21.77 -3.35
N ASN A 142 3.02 -22.79 -3.38
CA ASN A 142 2.68 -24.15 -2.94
C ASN A 142 2.91 -24.39 -1.44
N LYS A 143 3.43 -23.41 -0.69
CA LYS A 143 3.62 -23.57 0.76
C LYS A 143 2.27 -23.50 1.49
N PRO A 144 1.99 -24.38 2.47
CA PRO A 144 0.73 -24.41 3.19
C PRO A 144 0.36 -23.12 3.94
N ASN A 145 1.36 -22.27 4.24
CA ASN A 145 1.18 -21.00 4.93
C ASN A 145 1.10 -19.80 3.99
N TYR A 146 1.21 -19.98 2.67
CA TYR A 146 0.99 -18.90 1.73
C TYR A 146 -0.51 -18.59 1.63
N GLY A 147 -0.87 -17.31 1.77
CA GLY A 147 -2.25 -16.86 1.77
C GLY A 147 -2.66 -16.12 0.50
N ASN A 148 -1.90 -15.08 0.13
CA ASN A 148 -2.12 -14.30 -1.07
C ASN A 148 -0.94 -13.35 -1.36
N PHE A 149 -1.03 -12.60 -2.45
CA PHE A 149 -0.18 -11.45 -2.71
C PHE A 149 -1.00 -10.20 -3.06
N TYR A 150 -0.42 -9.02 -2.84
CA TYR A 150 -1.07 -7.74 -3.05
C TYR A 150 -0.01 -6.66 -3.30
N PHE A 151 -0.46 -5.48 -3.72
CA PHE A 151 0.42 -4.35 -4.00
C PHE A 151 0.19 -3.22 -2.99
N HIS A 152 1.22 -2.40 -2.80
CA HIS A 152 1.12 -1.10 -2.16
C HIS A 152 1.51 -0.03 -3.18
N PHE A 153 0.67 0.98 -3.38
CA PHE A 153 0.96 2.09 -4.27
C PHE A 153 0.78 3.41 -3.57
N ASP A 154 1.75 4.31 -3.75
CA ASP A 154 1.64 5.69 -3.33
C ASP A 154 0.62 6.44 -4.19
N THR A 155 -0.04 7.43 -3.60
CA THR A 155 -1.04 8.25 -4.29
C THR A 155 -0.45 8.93 -5.51
N LYS A 156 0.82 9.35 -5.46
CA LYS A 156 1.51 9.92 -6.63
C LYS A 156 1.64 8.91 -7.77
N THR A 157 2.15 7.73 -7.46
CA THR A 157 2.32 6.63 -8.42
C THR A 157 1.01 6.27 -9.11
N LEU A 158 -0.11 6.22 -8.37
CA LEU A 158 -1.43 5.98 -8.97
C LEU A 158 -1.88 7.07 -9.95
N ASN A 159 -1.62 8.35 -9.64
CA ASN A 159 -2.00 9.45 -10.54
C ASN A 159 -1.10 9.53 -11.78
N GLU A 160 0.20 9.27 -11.60
CA GLU A 160 1.22 9.43 -12.63
C GLU A 160 1.27 8.23 -13.58
N ASN A 161 1.21 7.01 -13.05
CA ASN A 161 1.50 5.79 -13.82
C ASN A 161 0.24 5.02 -14.23
N PHE A 162 -0.93 5.40 -13.74
CA PHE A 162 -2.17 4.67 -13.99
C PHE A 162 -3.29 5.56 -14.52
N ASN A 163 -4.15 4.97 -15.35
CA ASN A 163 -5.43 5.54 -15.73
C ASN A 163 -6.50 5.06 -14.75
N LEU A 164 -7.27 5.97 -14.16
CA LEU A 164 -8.48 5.61 -13.43
C LEU A 164 -9.56 5.21 -14.44
N ILE A 165 -9.96 3.95 -14.43
CA ILE A 165 -10.93 3.38 -15.37
C ILE A 165 -12.35 3.46 -14.83
N LYS A 166 -12.53 3.15 -13.53
CA LYS A 166 -13.86 3.07 -12.91
C LYS A 166 -13.78 3.29 -11.40
N THR A 167 -14.81 3.91 -10.83
CA THR A 167 -15.03 3.98 -9.37
C THR A 167 -16.12 3.00 -8.95
N GLY A 168 -16.07 2.50 -7.71
CA GLY A 168 -17.07 1.55 -7.20
C GLY A 168 -17.02 0.17 -7.85
N PHE A 169 -15.87 -0.21 -8.40
CA PHE A 169 -15.59 -1.57 -8.85
C PHE A 169 -15.73 -2.54 -7.67
N LYS A 170 -16.51 -3.60 -7.88
CA LYS A 170 -16.65 -4.72 -6.96
C LYS A 170 -16.25 -5.97 -7.70
N LYS A 171 -15.25 -6.66 -7.17
CA LYS A 171 -14.90 -7.97 -7.70
C LYS A 171 -15.86 -9.02 -7.15
N GLU A 172 -16.36 -9.89 -8.02
CA GLU A 172 -17.09 -11.07 -7.55
C GLU A 172 -16.19 -11.90 -6.61
N PRO A 173 -16.76 -12.51 -5.55
CA PRO A 173 -16.00 -13.39 -4.68
C PRO A 173 -15.36 -14.51 -5.53
N TRP A 174 -14.08 -14.78 -5.29
CA TRP A 174 -13.41 -15.96 -5.83
C TRP A 174 -14.26 -17.20 -5.51
N LYS A 175 -14.68 -17.94 -6.54
CA LYS A 175 -15.31 -19.26 -6.39
C LYS A 175 -14.26 -20.28 -6.01
#